data_AF-L1ICN4-F1
#
_entry.id   AF-L1ICN4-F1
#
_cell.length_a   1.000
_cell.length_b   1.000
_cell.length_c   1.000
_cell.angle_alpha   90.00
_cell.angle_beta   90.00
_cell.angle_gamma   90.00
#
_symmetry.space_group_name_H-M   'P 1'
#
loop_
_entity.id
_entity.type
_entity.pdbx_description
1 polymer ?
#
loop_
_entity_poly.entity_id
_entity_poly.type
_entity_poly.pdbx_seq_one_letter_code
_entity_poly.pdbx_strand_id
1 'polypeptide(L)'
;MCLTRAGQVEKLGILASLTSDFHNEELGSMLGEEISRIMQDQRSLERRYEELIQERRNMKGISNRMKYQANENEIQQIRAERGALETLLVNPAHEMQFASFNSLAEVVEKGQRMMEHMKVVLAREKELSESVARLKQELNEERSNFEREVLSKNELIAELKETLQAKKSETAIELRYLAKEFKANYHCTQREREKEMKELQDRIEQIEKEIDIEKQANELQQEFQRRKLVAMSEKSEAWDHKFEADLAFKTKELENLKEERESDLLRLYELEKRYNQDIAARQAKEDEERRMKELEAMRVAAAEREFRAATLLQCNIRMHLARECVSDLKNPKKKKGKKGKAAGKKKK
;
A
#
# COMPACT_ATOMS: atom_id res chain seq x y z
N MET A 1 -48.30 -34.97 107.88
CA MET A 1 -47.78 -36.20 108.53
C MET A 1 -48.87 -37.20 108.95
N CYS A 2 -50.14 -37.06 108.52
CA CYS A 2 -51.18 -38.06 108.83
C CYS A 2 -51.53 -39.01 107.66
N LEU A 3 -51.12 -38.71 106.42
CA LEU A 3 -51.50 -39.48 105.22
C LEU A 3 -50.66 -40.76 104.99
N THR A 4 -49.43 -40.82 105.48
CA THR A 4 -48.56 -42.01 105.35
C THR A 4 -48.90 -43.11 106.35
N ARG A 5 -49.44 -42.75 107.52
CA ARG A 5 -49.85 -43.71 108.56
C ARG A 5 -51.17 -44.41 108.20
N ALA A 6 -52.12 -43.68 107.58
CA ALA A 6 -53.36 -44.25 107.06
C ALA A 6 -53.10 -45.28 105.94
N GLY A 7 -52.25 -44.94 104.96
CA GLY A 7 -51.86 -45.87 103.90
C GLY A 7 -51.03 -47.06 104.38
N GLN A 8 -50.28 -46.94 105.49
CA GLN A 8 -49.61 -48.08 106.13
C GLN A 8 -50.58 -48.97 106.90
N VAL A 9 -51.61 -48.41 107.55
CA VAL A 9 -52.65 -49.18 108.23
C VAL A 9 -53.58 -49.87 107.23
N GLU A 10 -53.91 -49.24 106.10
CA GLU A 10 -54.60 -49.90 104.98
C GLU A 10 -53.75 -51.00 104.37
N LYS A 11 -52.44 -50.78 104.15
CA LYS A 11 -51.55 -51.85 103.66
C LYS A 11 -51.42 -53.00 104.65
N LEU A 12 -51.37 -52.73 105.95
CA LEU A 12 -51.37 -53.75 107.01
C LEU A 12 -52.73 -54.44 107.14
N GLY A 13 -53.84 -53.73 106.92
CA GLY A 13 -55.19 -54.29 106.90
C GLY A 13 -55.47 -55.17 105.68
N ILE A 14 -54.94 -54.78 104.51
CA ILE A 14 -54.97 -55.58 103.28
C ILE A 14 -54.07 -56.82 103.44
N LEU A 15 -52.89 -56.68 104.05
CA LEU A 15 -52.05 -57.82 104.42
C LEU A 15 -52.76 -58.75 105.43
N ALA A 16 -53.44 -58.20 106.44
CA ALA A 16 -54.23 -58.96 107.40
C ALA A 16 -55.42 -59.69 106.72
N SER A 17 -56.12 -59.05 105.78
CA SER A 17 -57.21 -59.68 105.02
C SER A 17 -56.72 -60.70 104.00
N LEU A 18 -55.52 -60.52 103.43
CA LEU A 18 -54.84 -61.54 102.61
C LEU A 18 -54.37 -62.74 103.44
N THR A 19 -54.08 -62.56 104.73
CA THR A 19 -53.64 -63.63 105.63
C THR A 19 -54.75 -64.32 106.42
N SER A 20 -55.94 -63.73 106.58
CA SER A 20 -56.98 -64.25 107.49
C SER A 20 -57.97 -65.21 106.84
N ASP A 21 -58.49 -64.95 105.63
CA ASP A 21 -59.75 -65.60 105.21
C ASP A 21 -59.70 -66.37 103.88
N PHE A 22 -58.53 -66.52 103.27
CA PHE A 22 -58.33 -67.52 102.21
C PHE A 22 -57.56 -68.70 102.80
N HIS A 23 -58.35 -69.58 103.43
CA HIS A 23 -58.03 -70.97 103.67
C HIS A 23 -56.55 -71.25 103.97
N ASN A 24 -56.09 -71.05 105.22
CA ASN A 24 -54.78 -71.58 105.62
C ASN A 24 -54.66 -73.09 105.37
N GLU A 25 -55.78 -73.82 105.33
CA GLU A 25 -55.83 -75.20 104.85
C GLU A 25 -55.75 -75.33 103.32
N GLU A 26 -56.29 -74.43 102.49
CA GLU A 26 -56.30 -74.55 101.02
C GLU A 26 -55.09 -73.86 100.38
N LEU A 27 -54.55 -72.79 100.95
CA LEU A 27 -53.22 -72.25 100.63
C LEU A 27 -52.15 -73.18 101.18
N GLY A 28 -52.33 -73.75 102.38
CA GLY A 28 -51.50 -74.84 102.89
C GLY A 28 -51.64 -76.12 102.08
N SER A 29 -52.83 -76.42 101.54
CA SER A 29 -53.06 -77.52 100.60
C SER A 29 -52.45 -77.23 99.25
N MET A 30 -52.58 -76.02 98.71
CA MET A 30 -52.00 -75.63 97.43
C MET A 30 -50.48 -75.57 97.52
N LEU A 31 -49.89 -74.94 98.55
CA LEU A 31 -48.45 -75.00 98.78
C LEU A 31 -48.01 -76.42 99.11
N GLY A 32 -48.79 -77.18 99.87
CA GLY A 32 -48.50 -78.59 100.18
C GLY A 32 -48.54 -79.47 98.93
N GLU A 33 -49.49 -79.23 98.03
CA GLU A 33 -49.68 -79.88 96.74
C GLU A 33 -48.59 -79.46 95.77
N GLU A 34 -48.21 -78.18 95.73
CA GLU A 34 -47.16 -77.64 94.87
C GLU A 34 -45.78 -78.07 95.35
N ILE A 35 -45.51 -78.07 96.66
CA ILE A 35 -44.31 -78.67 97.26
C ILE A 35 -44.31 -80.17 97.00
N SER A 36 -45.45 -80.85 97.13
CA SER A 36 -45.54 -82.28 96.81
C SER A 36 -45.31 -82.54 95.33
N ARG A 37 -45.79 -81.67 94.44
CA ARG A 37 -45.53 -81.70 92.99
C ARG A 37 -44.06 -81.47 92.71
N ILE A 38 -43.46 -80.40 93.22
CA ILE A 38 -42.04 -80.08 93.05
C ILE A 38 -41.15 -81.19 93.62
N MET A 39 -41.51 -81.79 94.76
CA MET A 39 -40.79 -82.93 95.31
C MET A 39 -41.01 -84.23 94.50
N GLN A 40 -42.18 -84.40 93.89
CA GLN A 40 -42.43 -85.52 92.96
C GLN A 40 -41.68 -85.31 91.66
N ASP A 41 -41.61 -84.09 91.15
CA ASP A 41 -40.87 -83.68 89.97
C ASP A 41 -39.37 -83.79 90.21
N GLN A 42 -38.88 -83.37 91.38
CA GLN A 42 -37.49 -83.59 91.78
C GLN A 42 -37.16 -85.08 91.83
N ARG A 43 -38.02 -85.90 92.44
CA ARG A 43 -37.82 -87.35 92.51
C ARG A 43 -37.97 -88.04 91.15
N SER A 44 -38.82 -87.53 90.27
CA SER A 44 -39.03 -88.07 88.93
C SER A 44 -37.86 -87.69 88.00
N LEU A 45 -37.36 -86.47 88.11
CA LEU A 45 -36.14 -86.01 87.44
C LEU A 45 -34.90 -86.74 87.95
N GLU A 46 -34.80 -87.00 89.25
CA GLU A 46 -33.72 -87.81 89.83
C GLU A 46 -33.73 -89.24 89.27
N ARG A 47 -34.91 -89.87 89.20
CA ARG A 47 -35.05 -91.20 88.57
C ARG A 47 -34.70 -91.16 87.10
N ARG A 48 -35.25 -90.22 86.34
CA ARG A 48 -34.98 -90.09 84.90
C ARG A 48 -33.50 -89.78 84.63
N TYR A 49 -32.87 -89.00 85.49
CA TYR A 49 -31.44 -88.72 85.43
C TYR A 49 -30.60 -89.98 85.70
N GLU A 50 -31.00 -90.81 86.67
CA GLU A 50 -30.37 -92.10 86.92
C GLU A 50 -30.57 -93.08 85.74
N GLU A 51 -31.76 -93.13 85.15
CA GLU A 51 -32.07 -93.93 83.96
C GLU A 51 -31.21 -93.52 82.76
N LEU A 52 -31.15 -92.23 82.46
CA LEU A 52 -30.33 -91.70 81.36
C LEU A 52 -28.84 -91.95 81.59
N ILE A 53 -28.35 -91.88 82.84
CA ILE A 53 -26.99 -92.27 83.19
C ILE A 53 -26.74 -93.76 82.89
N GLN A 54 -27.70 -94.63 83.20
CA GLN A 54 -27.58 -96.06 82.89
C GLN A 54 -27.61 -96.32 81.38
N GLU A 55 -28.53 -95.70 80.64
CA GLU A 55 -28.59 -95.81 79.18
C GLU A 55 -27.31 -95.28 78.50
N ARG A 56 -26.76 -94.18 79.00
CA ARG A 56 -25.48 -93.64 78.55
C ARG A 56 -24.34 -94.64 78.73
N ARG A 57 -24.32 -95.41 79.83
CA ARG A 57 -23.34 -96.49 80.03
C ARG A 57 -23.48 -97.57 78.95
N ASN A 58 -24.70 -97.89 78.53
CA ASN A 58 -25.00 -98.93 77.54
C ASN A 58 -24.82 -98.48 76.08
N MET A 59 -24.84 -97.17 75.81
CA MET A 59 -24.74 -96.60 74.45
C MET A 59 -23.32 -96.18 74.04
N LYS A 60 -22.28 -96.58 74.78
CA LYS A 60 -20.88 -96.33 74.42
C LYS A 60 -20.43 -97.24 73.26
N GLY A 61 -20.63 -96.78 72.03
CA GLY A 61 -20.16 -97.42 70.79
C GLY A 61 -20.47 -96.57 69.54
N ILE A 62 -19.63 -96.65 68.50
CA ILE A 62 -19.72 -95.80 67.28
C ILE A 62 -21.08 -95.94 66.58
N SER A 63 -21.69 -97.13 66.64
CA SER A 63 -23.00 -97.42 66.02
C SER A 63 -24.18 -96.65 66.64
N ASN A 64 -24.02 -96.10 67.86
CA ASN A 64 -25.09 -95.39 68.60
C ASN A 64 -24.75 -93.92 68.89
N ARG A 65 -23.78 -93.32 68.18
CA ARG A 65 -23.22 -91.99 68.47
C ARG A 65 -24.25 -90.86 68.53
N MET A 66 -25.23 -90.83 67.63
CA MET A 66 -26.29 -89.80 67.65
C MET A 66 -27.18 -89.93 68.88
N LYS A 67 -27.55 -91.17 69.26
CA LYS A 67 -28.36 -91.43 70.45
C LYS A 67 -27.58 -91.12 71.74
N TYR A 68 -26.28 -91.39 71.76
CA TYR A 68 -25.40 -91.01 72.87
C TYR A 68 -25.29 -89.48 73.03
N GLN A 69 -25.14 -88.73 71.93
CA GLN A 69 -25.11 -87.26 71.97
C GLN A 69 -26.45 -86.65 72.40
N ALA A 70 -27.58 -87.22 71.95
CA ALA A 70 -28.90 -86.80 72.40
C ALA A 70 -29.07 -87.01 73.92
N ASN A 71 -28.68 -88.18 74.43
CA ASN A 71 -28.71 -88.47 75.86
C ASN A 71 -27.76 -87.56 76.65
N GLU A 72 -26.55 -87.26 76.14
CA GLU A 72 -25.63 -86.32 76.80
C GLU A 72 -26.22 -84.90 76.90
N ASN A 73 -26.88 -84.43 75.84
CA ASN A 73 -27.55 -83.12 75.86
C ASN A 73 -28.73 -83.12 76.85
N GLU A 74 -29.51 -84.20 76.91
CA GLU A 74 -30.63 -84.34 77.86
C GLU A 74 -30.12 -84.38 79.31
N ILE A 75 -29.00 -85.06 79.57
CA ILE A 75 -28.32 -85.05 80.88
C ILE A 75 -27.86 -83.65 81.26
N GLN A 76 -27.27 -82.89 80.32
CA GLN A 76 -26.82 -81.52 80.59
C GLN A 76 -28.00 -80.59 80.88
N GLN A 77 -29.08 -80.73 80.12
CA GLN A 77 -30.31 -79.97 80.33
C GLN A 77 -30.91 -80.28 81.70
N ILE A 78 -31.08 -81.57 82.04
CA ILE A 78 -31.63 -81.98 83.35
C ILE A 78 -30.73 -81.49 84.49
N ARG A 79 -29.40 -81.51 84.35
CA ARG A 79 -28.49 -80.95 85.36
C ARG A 79 -28.68 -79.44 85.54
N ALA A 80 -28.82 -78.70 84.46
CA ALA A 80 -29.06 -77.26 84.51
C ALA A 80 -30.41 -76.95 85.15
N GLU A 81 -31.46 -77.69 84.79
CA GLU A 81 -32.80 -77.58 85.37
C GLU A 81 -32.79 -77.93 86.87
N ARG A 82 -32.07 -78.99 87.27
CA ARG A 82 -31.93 -79.38 88.69
C ARG A 82 -31.20 -78.32 89.51
N GLY A 83 -30.14 -77.71 88.96
CA GLY A 83 -29.42 -76.62 89.62
C GLY A 83 -30.26 -75.34 89.73
N ALA A 84 -31.08 -75.05 88.73
CA ALA A 84 -32.04 -73.95 88.77
C ALA A 84 -33.12 -74.18 89.84
N LEU A 85 -33.67 -75.40 89.92
CA LEU A 85 -34.64 -75.78 90.96
C LEU A 85 -34.03 -75.73 92.36
N GLU A 86 -32.79 -76.21 92.53
CA GLU A 86 -32.08 -76.12 93.80
C GLU A 86 -31.88 -74.66 94.23
N THR A 87 -31.50 -73.78 93.31
CA THR A 87 -31.40 -72.34 93.56
C THR A 87 -32.76 -71.72 93.92
N LEU A 88 -33.83 -72.13 93.23
CA LEU A 88 -35.20 -71.68 93.47
C LEU A 88 -35.78 -72.17 94.81
N LEU A 89 -35.29 -73.29 95.35
CA LEU A 89 -35.72 -73.81 96.65
C LEU A 89 -34.87 -73.24 97.80
N VAL A 90 -33.55 -73.19 97.62
CA VAL A 90 -32.61 -72.79 98.67
C VAL A 90 -32.66 -71.28 98.92
N ASN A 91 -32.70 -70.45 97.87
CA ASN A 91 -32.67 -69.00 98.04
C ASN A 91 -33.92 -68.47 98.76
N PRO A 92 -35.15 -68.84 98.37
CA PRO A 92 -36.36 -68.41 99.10
C PRO A 92 -36.45 -69.00 100.51
N ALA A 93 -36.00 -70.23 100.73
CA ALA A 93 -35.96 -70.82 102.08
C ALA A 93 -35.03 -70.03 103.00
N HIS A 94 -33.84 -69.65 102.52
CA HIS A 94 -32.89 -68.81 103.26
C HIS A 94 -33.44 -67.39 103.46
N GLU A 95 -34.01 -66.80 102.41
CA GLU A 95 -34.62 -65.46 102.45
C GLU A 95 -35.79 -65.38 103.43
N MET A 96 -36.66 -66.39 103.48
CA MET A 96 -37.74 -66.47 104.46
C MET A 96 -37.20 -66.66 105.90
N GLN A 97 -36.13 -67.44 106.08
CA GLN A 97 -35.52 -67.65 107.39
C GLN A 97 -34.94 -66.36 107.98
N PHE A 98 -34.40 -65.48 107.14
CA PHE A 98 -33.77 -64.22 107.56
C PHE A 98 -34.61 -62.97 107.26
N ALA A 99 -35.87 -63.15 106.85
CA ALA A 99 -36.78 -62.07 106.44
C ALA A 99 -36.14 -61.07 105.45
N SER A 100 -35.37 -61.59 104.50
CA SER A 100 -34.67 -60.83 103.46
C SER A 100 -35.25 -61.18 102.08
N PHE A 101 -35.08 -60.30 101.10
CA PHE A 101 -35.62 -60.49 99.74
C PHE A 101 -34.57 -60.07 98.68
N ASN A 102 -33.29 -60.38 98.91
CA ASN A 102 -32.17 -59.89 98.10
C ASN A 102 -32.20 -60.41 96.66
N SER A 103 -32.59 -61.68 96.44
CA SER A 103 -32.78 -62.26 95.10
C SER A 103 -33.84 -61.50 94.32
N LEU A 104 -34.97 -61.18 94.97
CA LEU A 104 -36.02 -60.38 94.35
C LEU A 104 -35.51 -58.95 94.03
N ALA A 105 -34.76 -58.32 94.95
CA ALA A 105 -34.18 -57.00 94.73
C ALA A 105 -33.19 -56.99 93.55
N GLU A 106 -32.31 -57.99 93.43
CA GLU A 106 -31.36 -58.11 92.32
C GLU A 106 -32.08 -58.33 90.99
N VAL A 107 -33.11 -59.19 90.95
CA VAL A 107 -33.93 -59.41 89.75
C VAL A 107 -34.64 -58.12 89.34
N VAL A 108 -35.19 -57.37 90.30
CA VAL A 108 -35.86 -56.09 90.03
C VAL A 108 -34.86 -55.04 89.53
N GLU A 109 -33.68 -54.90 90.15
CA GLU A 109 -32.65 -53.97 89.69
C GLU A 109 -32.12 -54.32 88.30
N LYS A 110 -31.88 -55.61 88.03
CA LYS A 110 -31.49 -56.08 86.70
C LYS A 110 -32.59 -55.78 85.68
N GLY A 111 -33.85 -55.97 86.05
CA GLY A 111 -35.01 -55.56 85.25
C GLY A 111 -35.03 -54.05 84.99
N GLN A 112 -34.78 -53.22 86.00
CA GLN A 112 -34.73 -51.76 85.86
C GLN A 112 -33.57 -51.30 84.97
N ARG A 113 -32.35 -51.85 85.15
CA ARG A 113 -31.20 -51.58 84.29
C ARG A 113 -31.47 -51.98 82.85
N MET A 114 -32.11 -53.14 82.64
CA MET A 114 -32.46 -53.61 81.31
C MET A 114 -33.56 -52.74 80.66
N MET A 115 -34.54 -52.27 81.43
CA MET A 115 -35.53 -51.31 80.96
C MET A 115 -34.88 -49.97 80.56
N GLU A 116 -33.93 -49.46 81.36
CA GLU A 116 -33.26 -48.19 81.06
C GLU A 116 -32.37 -48.31 79.81
N HIS A 117 -31.62 -49.41 79.68
CA HIS A 117 -30.85 -49.70 78.46
C HIS A 117 -31.77 -49.82 77.24
N MET A 118 -32.92 -50.50 77.37
CA MET A 118 -33.91 -50.62 76.29
C MET A 118 -34.39 -49.24 75.81
N LYS A 119 -34.66 -48.30 76.73
CA LYS A 119 -35.06 -46.93 76.36
C LYS A 119 -33.99 -46.22 75.53
N VAL A 120 -32.72 -46.32 75.93
CA VAL A 120 -31.59 -45.70 75.19
C VAL A 120 -31.44 -46.31 73.81
N VAL A 121 -31.51 -47.65 73.70
CA VAL A 121 -31.44 -48.35 72.41
C VAL A 121 -32.60 -47.93 71.51
N LEU A 122 -33.83 -47.89 72.03
CA LEU A 122 -35.00 -47.46 71.26
C LEU A 122 -34.89 -46.01 70.79
N ALA A 123 -34.37 -45.10 71.62
CA ALA A 123 -34.14 -43.72 71.23
C ALA A 123 -33.12 -43.62 70.07
N ARG A 124 -31.99 -44.33 70.20
CA ARG A 124 -30.97 -44.38 69.15
C ARG A 124 -31.47 -45.05 67.87
N GLU A 125 -32.26 -46.11 67.98
CA GLU A 125 -32.88 -46.78 66.83
C GLU A 125 -33.81 -45.83 66.07
N LYS A 126 -34.61 -45.03 66.80
CA LYS A 126 -35.45 -44.00 66.20
C LYS A 126 -34.63 -42.94 65.48
N GLU A 127 -33.61 -42.38 66.12
CA GLU A 127 -32.70 -41.40 65.49
C GLU A 127 -32.01 -41.97 64.24
N LEU A 128 -31.52 -43.20 64.31
CA LEU A 128 -30.93 -43.88 63.16
C LEU A 128 -31.96 -44.09 62.05
N SER A 129 -33.17 -44.51 62.38
CA SER A 129 -34.26 -44.71 61.41
C SER A 129 -34.64 -43.40 60.73
N GLU A 130 -34.73 -42.29 61.47
CA GLU A 130 -34.95 -40.95 60.92
C GLU A 130 -33.80 -40.51 60.01
N SER A 131 -32.54 -40.75 60.41
CA SER A 131 -31.38 -40.42 59.59
C SER A 131 -31.34 -41.23 58.28
N VAL A 132 -31.68 -42.52 58.34
CA VAL A 132 -31.78 -43.38 57.15
C VAL A 132 -32.92 -42.93 56.25
N ALA A 133 -34.07 -42.54 56.81
CA ALA A 133 -35.18 -41.99 56.04
C ALA A 133 -34.77 -40.70 55.32
N ARG A 134 -34.10 -39.78 56.02
CA ARG A 134 -33.59 -38.53 55.45
C ARG A 134 -32.59 -38.77 54.32
N LEU A 135 -31.59 -39.62 54.55
CA LEU A 135 -30.58 -39.95 53.53
C LEU A 135 -31.19 -40.64 52.31
N LYS A 136 -32.20 -41.50 52.49
CA LYS A 136 -32.93 -42.11 51.38
C LYS A 136 -33.69 -41.06 50.57
N GLN A 137 -34.29 -40.08 51.23
CA GLN A 137 -34.97 -38.97 50.56
C GLN A 137 -33.96 -38.11 49.78
N GLU A 138 -32.88 -37.66 50.41
CA GLU A 138 -31.82 -36.87 49.79
C GLU A 138 -31.24 -37.59 48.56
N LEU A 139 -30.95 -38.89 48.68
CA LEU A 139 -30.45 -39.72 47.57
C LEU A 139 -31.45 -39.78 46.41
N ASN A 140 -32.75 -39.88 46.70
CA ASN A 140 -33.78 -39.93 45.67
C ASN A 140 -33.95 -38.58 44.97
N GLU A 141 -33.90 -37.48 45.73
CA GLU A 141 -33.93 -36.11 45.19
C GLU A 141 -32.72 -35.84 44.30
N GLU A 142 -31.52 -36.24 44.73
CA GLU A 142 -30.28 -36.08 43.95
C GLU A 142 -30.32 -36.89 42.65
N ARG A 143 -30.81 -38.15 42.70
CA ARG A 143 -31.02 -38.96 41.50
C ARG A 143 -31.99 -38.30 40.52
N SER A 144 -33.13 -37.80 41.02
CA SER A 144 -34.12 -37.09 40.20
C SER A 144 -33.55 -35.80 39.59
N ASN A 145 -32.75 -35.06 40.36
CA ASN A 145 -32.07 -33.85 39.87
C ASN A 145 -31.08 -34.19 38.76
N PHE A 146 -30.26 -35.22 38.97
CA PHE A 146 -29.29 -35.68 37.98
C PHE A 146 -29.98 -36.14 36.69
N GLU A 147 -31.06 -36.92 36.77
CA GLU A 147 -31.84 -37.35 35.61
C GLU A 147 -32.39 -36.15 34.83
N ARG A 148 -32.96 -35.14 35.52
CA ARG A 148 -33.43 -33.90 34.88
C ARG A 148 -32.30 -33.13 34.20
N GLU A 149 -31.14 -33.02 34.83
CA GLU A 149 -29.98 -32.36 34.21
C GLU A 149 -29.47 -33.11 32.97
N VAL A 150 -29.41 -34.44 33.03
CA VAL A 150 -28.98 -35.26 31.89
C VAL A 150 -29.94 -35.09 30.73
N LEU A 151 -31.24 -35.08 30.98
CA LEU A 151 -32.25 -34.81 29.95
C LEU A 151 -32.07 -33.42 29.35
N SER A 152 -31.98 -32.38 30.18
CA SER A 152 -31.78 -31.00 29.71
C SER A 152 -30.48 -30.83 28.90
N LYS A 153 -29.38 -31.44 29.35
CA LYS A 153 -28.10 -31.41 28.61
C LYS A 153 -28.20 -32.17 27.29
N ASN A 154 -28.91 -33.29 27.25
CA ASN A 154 -29.13 -34.06 26.01
C ASN A 154 -29.98 -33.30 25.00
N GLU A 155 -31.02 -32.59 25.46
CA GLU A 155 -31.84 -31.70 24.64
C GLU A 155 -30.99 -30.57 24.05
N LEU A 156 -30.18 -29.90 24.87
CA LEU A 156 -29.27 -28.85 24.41
C LEU A 156 -28.26 -29.38 23.38
N ILE A 157 -27.72 -30.58 23.59
CA ILE A 157 -26.82 -31.23 22.62
C ILE A 157 -27.54 -31.48 21.29
N ALA A 158 -28.82 -31.85 21.32
CA ALA A 158 -29.61 -32.05 20.10
C ALA A 158 -29.83 -30.72 19.35
N GLU A 159 -30.21 -29.66 20.05
CA GLU A 159 -30.37 -28.31 19.48
C GLU A 159 -29.05 -27.78 18.89
N LEU A 160 -27.93 -27.94 19.60
CA LEU A 160 -26.61 -27.53 19.11
C LEU A 160 -26.18 -28.31 17.88
N LYS A 161 -26.53 -29.60 17.78
CA LYS A 161 -26.27 -30.40 16.58
C LYS A 161 -27.11 -29.92 15.39
N GLU A 162 -28.38 -29.61 15.61
CA GLU A 162 -29.27 -29.11 14.57
C GLU A 162 -28.81 -27.74 14.05
N THR A 163 -28.52 -26.79 14.95
CA THR A 163 -28.01 -25.47 14.58
C THR A 163 -26.67 -25.55 13.85
N LEU A 164 -25.76 -26.43 14.28
CA LEU A 164 -24.49 -26.66 13.58
C LEU A 164 -24.74 -27.20 12.17
N GLN A 165 -25.66 -28.15 12.00
CA GLN A 165 -25.98 -28.72 10.71
C GLN A 165 -26.64 -27.69 9.78
N ALA A 166 -27.56 -26.88 10.31
CA ALA A 166 -28.18 -25.78 9.59
C ALA A 166 -27.12 -24.78 9.10
N LYS A 167 -26.22 -24.32 9.98
CA LYS A 167 -25.13 -23.40 9.63
C LYS A 167 -24.18 -23.98 8.59
N LYS A 168 -23.81 -25.26 8.71
CA LYS A 168 -23.00 -25.95 7.68
C LYS A 168 -23.69 -25.97 6.32
N SER A 169 -25.00 -26.25 6.30
CA SER A 169 -25.77 -26.27 5.05
C SER A 169 -25.89 -24.87 4.43
N GLU A 170 -26.14 -23.85 5.25
CA GLU A 170 -26.22 -22.44 4.86
C GLU A 170 -24.90 -21.98 4.24
N THR A 171 -23.78 -22.14 4.95
CA THR A 171 -22.45 -21.77 4.44
C THR A 171 -22.07 -22.55 3.18
N ALA A 172 -22.42 -23.84 3.07
CA ALA A 172 -22.15 -24.62 1.87
C ALA A 172 -22.92 -24.08 0.65
N ILE A 173 -24.16 -23.62 0.85
CA ILE A 173 -24.98 -23.01 -0.19
C ILE A 173 -24.39 -21.63 -0.57
N GLU A 174 -24.11 -20.78 0.41
CA GLU A 174 -23.50 -19.46 0.21
C GLU A 174 -22.19 -19.54 -0.59
N LEU A 175 -21.30 -20.47 -0.24
CA LEU A 175 -20.05 -20.68 -0.96
C LEU A 175 -20.28 -21.05 -2.43
N ARG A 176 -21.31 -21.86 -2.74
CA ARG A 176 -21.64 -22.22 -4.13
C ARG A 176 -22.22 -21.03 -4.89
N TYR A 177 -23.03 -20.20 -4.25
CA TYR A 177 -23.56 -18.98 -4.86
C TYR A 177 -22.44 -17.98 -5.13
N LEU A 178 -21.61 -17.69 -4.13
CA LEU A 178 -20.45 -16.81 -4.26
C LEU A 178 -19.52 -17.30 -5.38
N ALA A 179 -19.21 -18.60 -5.44
CA ALA A 179 -18.37 -19.14 -6.52
C ALA A 179 -18.98 -18.93 -7.92
N LYS A 180 -20.30 -19.09 -8.06
CA LYS A 180 -21.01 -18.82 -9.33
C LYS A 180 -21.02 -17.34 -9.66
N GLU A 181 -21.27 -16.47 -8.69
CA GLU A 181 -21.26 -15.01 -8.86
C GLU A 181 -19.87 -14.52 -9.26
N PHE A 182 -18.80 -14.94 -8.56
CA PHE A 182 -17.43 -14.60 -8.93
C PHE A 182 -17.09 -15.04 -10.35
N LYS A 183 -17.49 -16.27 -10.73
CA LYS A 183 -17.25 -16.77 -12.08
C LYS A 183 -18.03 -15.98 -13.14
N ALA A 184 -19.29 -15.65 -12.86
CA ALA A 184 -20.11 -14.84 -13.77
C ALA A 184 -19.57 -13.42 -13.93
N ASN A 185 -19.22 -12.77 -12.81
CA ASN A 185 -18.62 -11.43 -12.79
C ASN A 185 -17.29 -11.43 -13.54
N TYR A 186 -16.42 -12.41 -13.27
CA TYR A 186 -15.16 -12.56 -14.00
C TYR A 186 -15.39 -12.66 -15.52
N HIS A 187 -16.29 -13.53 -15.99
CA HIS A 187 -16.59 -13.66 -17.41
C HIS A 187 -17.29 -12.43 -18.01
N CYS A 188 -18.05 -11.68 -17.22
CA CYS A 188 -18.67 -10.43 -17.67
C CYS A 188 -17.60 -9.35 -17.88
N THR A 189 -16.81 -9.08 -16.83
CA THR A 189 -15.71 -8.13 -16.88
C THR A 189 -14.68 -8.52 -17.94
N GLN A 190 -14.32 -9.79 -18.05
CA GLN A 190 -13.39 -10.25 -19.09
C GLN A 190 -13.91 -9.92 -20.50
N ARG A 191 -15.20 -10.17 -20.78
CA ARG A 191 -15.80 -9.86 -22.09
C ARG A 191 -15.82 -8.37 -22.38
N GLU A 192 -16.11 -7.54 -21.37
CA GLU A 192 -16.03 -6.07 -21.50
C GLU A 192 -14.61 -5.63 -21.84
N ARG A 193 -13.60 -6.15 -21.12
CA ARG A 193 -12.19 -5.86 -21.41
C ARG A 193 -11.74 -6.32 -22.78
N GLU A 194 -12.16 -7.50 -23.22
CA GLU A 194 -11.86 -8.01 -24.56
C GLU A 194 -12.48 -7.13 -25.66
N LYS A 195 -13.68 -6.59 -25.41
CA LYS A 195 -14.34 -5.65 -26.31
C LYS A 195 -13.59 -4.31 -26.36
N GLU A 196 -13.27 -3.72 -25.20
CA GLU A 196 -12.48 -2.49 -25.10
C GLU A 196 -11.11 -2.63 -25.80
N MET A 197 -10.43 -3.76 -25.59
CA MET A 197 -9.15 -4.07 -26.24
C MET A 197 -9.28 -4.08 -27.76
N LYS A 198 -10.32 -4.73 -28.29
CA LYS A 198 -10.58 -4.76 -29.75
C LYS A 198 -10.90 -3.37 -30.28
N GLU A 199 -11.76 -2.61 -29.61
CA GLU A 199 -12.10 -1.24 -30.00
C GLU A 199 -10.86 -0.33 -30.03
N LEU A 200 -9.95 -0.47 -29.06
CA LEU A 200 -8.68 0.26 -29.05
C LEU A 200 -7.73 -0.21 -30.17
N GLN A 201 -7.65 -1.51 -30.44
CA GLN A 201 -6.86 -2.06 -31.54
C GLN A 201 -7.34 -1.56 -32.90
N ASP A 202 -8.66 -1.62 -33.16
CA ASP A 202 -9.27 -1.11 -34.39
C ASP A 202 -8.97 0.39 -34.58
N ARG A 203 -8.97 1.16 -33.48
CA ARG A 203 -8.67 2.59 -33.49
C ARG A 203 -7.19 2.87 -33.77
N ILE A 204 -6.27 2.05 -33.23
CA ILE A 204 -4.85 2.11 -33.56
C ILE A 204 -4.66 1.85 -35.05
N GLU A 205 -5.24 0.77 -35.58
CA GLU A 205 -5.13 0.44 -37.01
C GLU A 205 -5.70 1.54 -37.91
N GLN A 206 -6.79 2.19 -37.49
CA GLN A 206 -7.35 3.32 -38.23
C GLN A 206 -6.38 4.51 -38.24
N ILE A 207 -5.83 4.88 -37.09
CA ILE A 207 -4.87 5.99 -36.98
C ILE A 207 -3.60 5.70 -37.77
N GLU A 208 -3.11 4.46 -37.76
CA GLU A 208 -1.94 4.05 -38.55
C GLU A 208 -2.20 4.23 -40.06
N LYS A 209 -3.38 3.83 -40.55
CA LYS A 209 -3.79 4.06 -41.94
C LYS A 209 -3.86 5.56 -42.27
N GLU A 210 -4.43 6.38 -41.38
CA GLU A 210 -4.49 7.84 -41.55
C GLU A 210 -3.08 8.46 -41.61
N ILE A 211 -2.18 8.03 -40.73
CA ILE A 211 -0.77 8.45 -40.73
C ILE A 211 -0.08 8.10 -42.05
N ASP A 212 -0.30 6.90 -42.58
CA ASP A 212 0.34 6.47 -43.82
C ASP A 212 -0.18 7.23 -45.04
N ILE A 213 -1.48 7.54 -45.07
CA ILE A 213 -2.06 8.42 -46.10
C ILE A 213 -1.44 9.82 -46.01
N GLU A 214 -1.34 10.39 -44.81
CA GLU A 214 -0.77 11.73 -44.62
C GLU A 214 0.72 11.78 -44.98
N LYS A 215 1.49 10.75 -44.64
CA LYS A 215 2.89 10.62 -45.07
C LYS A 215 3.00 10.65 -46.58
N GLN A 216 2.20 9.85 -47.29
CA GLN A 216 2.20 9.81 -48.75
C GLN A 216 1.80 11.18 -49.35
N ALA A 217 0.78 11.84 -48.80
CA ALA A 217 0.37 13.16 -49.24
C ALA A 217 1.47 14.21 -49.04
N ASN A 218 2.16 14.17 -47.89
CA ASN A 218 3.27 15.06 -47.57
C ASN A 218 4.48 14.80 -48.50
N GLU A 219 4.83 13.54 -48.76
CA GLU A 219 5.88 13.18 -49.71
C GLU A 219 5.59 13.75 -51.10
N LEU A 220 4.38 13.54 -51.62
CA LEU A 220 3.95 14.10 -52.91
C LEU A 220 4.00 15.63 -52.92
N GLN A 221 3.59 16.27 -51.84
CA GLN A 221 3.62 17.74 -51.70
C GLN A 221 5.07 18.27 -51.67
N GLN A 222 5.96 17.60 -50.93
CA GLN A 222 7.39 17.94 -50.88
C GLN A 222 8.04 17.79 -52.25
N GLU A 223 7.74 16.70 -52.96
CA GLU A 223 8.22 16.51 -54.33
C GLU A 223 7.73 17.62 -55.26
N PHE A 224 6.45 17.98 -55.20
CA PHE A 224 5.89 19.06 -56.00
C PHE A 224 6.59 20.39 -55.71
N GLN A 225 6.78 20.73 -54.44
CA GLN A 225 7.48 21.95 -54.03
C GLN A 225 8.93 21.94 -54.49
N ARG A 226 9.64 20.82 -54.34
CA ARG A 226 11.02 20.66 -54.80
C ARG A 226 11.15 20.87 -56.30
N ARG A 227 10.26 20.25 -57.11
CA ARG A 227 10.22 20.45 -58.57
C ARG A 227 9.98 21.92 -58.92
N LYS A 228 9.05 22.58 -58.22
CA LYS A 228 8.74 23.99 -58.45
C LYS A 228 9.92 24.91 -58.08
N LEU A 229 10.61 24.63 -56.97
CA LEU A 229 11.80 25.37 -56.56
C LEU A 229 12.92 25.26 -57.59
N VAL A 230 13.21 24.05 -58.06
CA VAL A 230 14.22 23.82 -59.12
C VAL A 230 13.85 24.59 -60.38
N ALA A 231 12.61 24.47 -60.87
CA ALA A 231 12.17 25.19 -62.07
C ALA A 231 12.21 26.73 -61.92
N MET A 232 12.05 27.25 -60.70
CA MET A 232 12.21 28.69 -60.42
C MET A 232 13.69 29.09 -60.33
N SER A 233 14.56 28.24 -59.77
CA SER A 233 16.02 28.44 -59.74
C SER A 233 16.59 28.49 -61.15
N GLU A 234 16.24 27.51 -61.99
CA GLU A 234 16.67 27.44 -63.39
C GLU A 234 16.25 28.69 -64.18
N LYS A 235 15.04 29.21 -63.93
CA LYS A 235 14.59 30.47 -64.54
C LYS A 235 15.37 31.67 -64.03
N SER A 236 15.68 31.73 -62.73
CA SER A 236 16.51 32.80 -62.15
C SER A 236 17.89 32.78 -62.79
N GLU A 237 18.55 31.61 -62.78
CA GLU A 237 19.88 31.41 -63.37
C GLU A 237 19.90 31.75 -64.86
N ALA A 238 18.87 31.37 -65.62
CA ALA A 238 18.74 31.75 -67.02
C ALA A 238 18.64 33.28 -67.23
N TRP A 239 17.91 33.98 -66.36
CA TRP A 239 17.82 35.44 -66.41
C TRP A 239 19.12 36.12 -65.96
N ASP A 240 19.78 35.57 -64.94
CA ASP A 240 21.08 36.06 -64.46
C ASP A 240 22.14 35.93 -65.56
N HIS A 241 22.23 34.77 -66.21
CA HIS A 241 23.13 34.57 -67.36
C HIS A 241 22.82 35.50 -68.53
N LYS A 242 21.53 35.72 -68.83
CA LYS A 242 21.13 36.67 -69.87
C LYS A 242 21.53 38.10 -69.49
N PHE A 243 21.30 38.50 -68.25
CA PHE A 243 21.66 39.81 -67.75
C PHE A 243 23.17 40.03 -67.78
N GLU A 244 23.96 39.05 -67.35
CA GLU A 244 25.43 39.09 -67.45
C GLU A 244 25.91 39.22 -68.90
N ALA A 245 25.32 38.46 -69.82
CA ALA A 245 25.65 38.52 -71.24
C ALA A 245 25.30 39.88 -71.87
N ASP A 246 24.10 40.40 -71.58
CA ASP A 246 23.65 41.72 -72.07
C ASP A 246 24.51 42.85 -71.47
N LEU A 247 24.88 42.74 -70.19
CA LEU A 247 25.78 43.69 -69.51
C LEU A 247 27.17 43.64 -70.14
N ALA A 248 27.73 42.46 -70.40
CA ALA A 248 29.02 42.29 -71.07
C ALA A 248 29.00 42.85 -72.50
N PHE A 249 27.91 42.63 -73.24
CA PHE A 249 27.74 43.20 -74.58
C PHE A 249 27.67 44.73 -74.53
N LYS A 250 26.86 45.30 -73.62
CA LYS A 250 26.68 46.75 -73.49
C LYS A 250 27.91 47.46 -72.95
N THR A 251 28.66 46.84 -72.04
CA THR A 251 29.94 47.37 -71.56
C THR A 251 30.96 47.43 -72.70
N LYS A 252 31.07 46.37 -73.51
CA LYS A 252 31.92 46.38 -74.71
C LYS A 252 31.50 47.42 -75.74
N GLU A 253 30.20 47.56 -76.00
CA GLU A 253 29.68 48.59 -76.91
C GLU A 253 30.03 50.00 -76.40
N LEU A 254 29.90 50.23 -75.08
CA LEU A 254 30.31 51.49 -74.45
C LEU A 254 31.82 51.73 -74.53
N GLU A 255 32.64 50.69 -74.37
CA GLU A 255 34.10 50.77 -74.53
C GLU A 255 34.47 51.15 -75.97
N ASN A 256 33.91 50.46 -76.96
CA ASN A 256 34.12 50.78 -78.38
C ASN A 256 33.72 52.23 -78.69
N LEU A 257 32.55 52.69 -78.22
CA LEU A 257 32.10 54.07 -78.43
C LEU A 257 33.01 55.10 -77.73
N LYS A 258 33.61 54.74 -76.59
CA LYS A 258 34.61 55.58 -75.93
C LYS A 258 35.90 55.64 -76.74
N GLU A 259 36.39 54.51 -77.26
CA GLU A 259 37.57 54.44 -78.12
C GLU A 259 37.37 55.22 -79.43
N GLU A 260 36.19 55.09 -80.06
CA GLU A 260 35.81 55.87 -81.25
C GLU A 260 35.78 57.37 -80.93
N ARG A 261 35.14 57.75 -79.82
CA ARG A 261 35.10 59.15 -79.37
C ARG A 261 36.52 59.69 -79.10
N GLU A 262 37.40 58.91 -78.46
CA GLU A 262 38.78 59.31 -78.20
C GLU A 262 39.57 59.49 -79.51
N SER A 263 39.37 58.59 -80.47
CA SER A 263 39.98 58.68 -81.81
C SER A 263 39.51 59.91 -82.57
N ASP A 264 38.20 60.21 -82.53
CA ASP A 264 37.62 61.40 -83.14
C ASP A 264 38.10 62.68 -82.46
N LEU A 265 38.24 62.68 -81.13
CA LEU A 265 38.82 63.80 -80.39
C LEU A 265 40.27 64.07 -80.81
N LEU A 266 41.08 63.04 -80.98
CA LEU A 266 42.45 63.18 -81.48
C LEU A 266 42.48 63.75 -82.90
N ARG A 267 41.61 63.24 -83.79
CA ARG A 267 41.50 63.74 -85.16
C ARG A 267 41.05 65.21 -85.21
N LEU A 268 40.09 65.60 -84.38
CA LEU A 268 39.65 67.00 -84.26
C LEU A 268 40.78 67.89 -83.76
N TYR A 269 41.52 67.45 -82.73
CA TYR A 269 42.68 68.17 -82.22
C TYR A 269 43.76 68.38 -83.31
N GLU A 270 44.05 67.35 -84.10
CA GLU A 270 44.99 67.46 -85.23
C GLU A 270 44.50 68.43 -86.31
N LEU A 271 43.21 68.38 -86.67
CA LEU A 271 42.62 69.28 -87.65
C LEU A 271 42.61 70.73 -87.15
N GLU A 272 42.26 70.95 -85.88
CA GLU A 272 42.30 72.27 -85.24
C GLU A 272 43.74 72.81 -85.21
N LYS A 273 44.72 71.97 -84.86
CA LYS A 273 46.14 72.33 -84.92
C LYS A 273 46.56 72.73 -86.33
N ARG A 274 46.20 71.95 -87.36
CA ARG A 274 46.49 72.29 -88.76
C ARG A 274 45.82 73.59 -89.19
N TYR A 275 44.55 73.77 -88.84
CA TYR A 275 43.80 74.99 -89.14
C TYR A 275 44.45 76.23 -88.49
N ASN A 276 44.84 76.13 -87.23
CA ASN A 276 45.55 77.21 -86.52
C ASN A 276 46.92 77.50 -87.14
N GLN A 277 47.65 76.47 -87.56
CA GLN A 277 48.91 76.62 -88.30
C GLN A 277 48.69 77.32 -89.65
N ASP A 278 47.67 76.94 -90.41
CA ASP A 278 47.32 77.57 -91.67
C ASP A 278 46.90 79.04 -91.50
N ILE A 279 46.12 79.36 -90.47
CA ILE A 279 45.79 80.75 -90.10
C ILE A 279 47.06 81.52 -89.78
N ALA A 280 47.92 80.98 -88.90
CA ALA A 280 49.16 81.63 -88.50
C ALA A 280 50.10 81.84 -89.71
N ALA A 281 50.15 80.89 -90.65
CA ALA A 281 50.93 81.01 -91.87
C ALA A 281 50.35 82.07 -92.83
N ARG A 282 49.02 82.17 -92.95
CA ARG A 282 48.37 83.26 -93.72
C ARG A 282 48.65 84.62 -93.08
N GLN A 283 48.50 84.74 -91.77
CA GLN A 283 48.83 85.96 -91.03
C GLN A 283 50.32 86.33 -91.18
N ALA A 284 51.23 85.36 -91.09
CA ALA A 284 52.66 85.60 -91.30
C ALA A 284 52.96 86.11 -92.72
N LYS A 285 52.31 85.54 -93.75
CA LYS A 285 52.43 86.04 -95.13
C LYS A 285 51.90 87.46 -95.28
N GLU A 286 50.72 87.75 -94.72
CA GLU A 286 50.15 89.10 -94.71
C GLU A 286 51.06 90.10 -93.97
N ASP A 287 51.67 89.69 -92.87
CA ASP A 287 52.64 90.48 -92.10
C ASP A 287 53.95 90.71 -92.85
N GLU A 288 54.47 89.70 -93.54
CA GLU A 288 55.64 89.81 -94.42
C GLU A 288 55.36 90.75 -95.59
N GLU A 289 54.20 90.63 -96.24
CA GLU A 289 53.77 91.55 -97.29
C GLU A 289 53.62 92.99 -96.77
N ARG A 290 53.06 93.18 -95.56
CA ARG A 290 52.99 94.49 -94.90
C ARG A 290 54.39 95.06 -94.66
N ARG A 291 55.32 94.27 -94.11
CA ARG A 291 56.72 94.68 -93.89
C ARG A 291 57.42 95.04 -95.19
N MET A 292 57.21 94.27 -96.25
CA MET A 292 57.79 94.55 -97.56
C MET A 292 57.24 95.85 -98.16
N LYS A 293 55.92 96.08 -98.07
CA LYS A 293 55.29 97.34 -98.50
C LYS A 293 55.79 98.53 -97.68
N GLU A 294 55.96 98.40 -96.37
CA GLU A 294 56.54 99.45 -95.52
C GLU A 294 58.00 99.74 -95.89
N LEU A 295 58.81 98.70 -96.13
CA LEU A 295 60.21 98.85 -96.55
C LEU A 295 60.34 99.50 -97.94
N GLU A 296 59.46 99.13 -98.86
CA GLU A 296 59.39 99.70 -100.21
C GLU A 296 58.90 101.15 -100.18
N ALA A 297 57.89 101.48 -99.38
CA ALA A 297 57.46 102.85 -99.13
C ALA A 297 58.60 103.71 -98.56
N MET A 298 59.39 103.16 -97.63
CA MET A 298 60.59 103.84 -97.11
C MET A 298 61.66 104.05 -98.19
N ARG A 299 61.90 103.08 -99.08
CA ARG A 299 62.80 103.24 -100.24
C ARG A 299 62.32 104.32 -101.20
N VAL A 300 61.03 104.33 -101.54
CA VAL A 300 60.44 105.33 -102.46
C VAL A 300 60.53 106.72 -101.83
N ALA A 301 60.18 106.88 -100.56
CA ALA A 301 60.32 108.14 -99.84
C ALA A 301 61.78 108.63 -99.76
N ALA A 302 62.75 107.72 -99.58
CA ALA A 302 64.17 108.05 -99.63
C ALA A 302 64.61 108.48 -101.05
N ALA A 303 64.20 107.75 -102.09
CA ALA A 303 64.50 108.07 -103.48
C ALA A 303 63.87 109.41 -103.90
N GLU A 304 62.66 109.71 -103.45
CA GLU A 304 62.04 111.02 -103.64
C GLU A 304 62.83 112.14 -102.95
N ARG A 305 63.32 111.92 -101.72
CA ARG A 305 64.18 112.89 -101.03
C ARG A 305 65.48 113.14 -101.81
N GLU A 306 66.12 112.09 -102.31
CA GLU A 306 67.32 112.18 -103.15
C GLU A 306 67.03 112.90 -104.48
N PHE A 307 65.90 112.59 -105.13
CA PHE A 307 65.50 113.23 -106.38
C PHE A 307 65.20 114.73 -106.18
N ARG A 308 64.50 115.10 -105.09
CA ARG A 308 64.26 116.51 -104.73
C ARG A 308 65.58 117.24 -104.46
N ALA A 309 66.54 116.62 -103.76
CA ALA A 309 67.86 117.18 -103.54
C ALA A 309 68.65 117.36 -104.86
N ALA A 310 68.61 116.36 -105.76
CA ALA A 310 69.25 116.42 -107.07
C ALA A 310 68.66 117.51 -107.97
N THR A 311 67.34 117.69 -107.93
CA THR A 311 66.62 118.73 -108.70
C THR A 311 67.01 120.13 -108.22
N LEU A 312 67.11 120.35 -106.90
CA LEU A 312 67.60 121.60 -106.33
C LEU A 312 69.04 121.90 -106.77
N LEU A 313 69.91 120.88 -106.80
CA LEU A 313 71.29 121.00 -107.28
C LEU A 313 71.37 121.38 -108.77
N GLN A 314 70.54 120.76 -109.63
CA GLN A 314 70.50 121.03 -111.06
C GLN A 314 70.00 122.45 -111.38
N CYS A 315 68.98 122.95 -110.67
CA CYS A 315 68.51 124.32 -110.82
C CYS A 315 69.59 125.34 -110.44
N ASN A 316 70.38 125.06 -109.39
CA ASN A 316 71.47 125.95 -108.97
C ASN A 316 72.58 126.04 -110.03
N ILE A 317 73.00 124.90 -110.61
CA ILE A 317 74.03 124.85 -111.66
C ILE A 317 73.57 125.47 -112.98
N ARG A 318 72.31 125.29 -113.39
CA ARG A 318 71.77 125.94 -114.60
C ARG A 318 71.73 127.45 -114.48
N MET A 319 71.42 127.98 -113.30
CA MET A 319 71.45 129.43 -113.04
C MET A 319 72.88 130.00 -113.06
N HIS A 320 73.89 129.21 -112.67
CA HIS A 320 75.30 129.59 -112.76
C HIS A 320 75.78 129.68 -114.23
N LEU A 321 75.50 128.66 -115.05
CA LEU A 321 75.92 128.61 -116.46
C LEU A 321 75.26 129.70 -117.33
N ALA A 322 74.02 130.09 -117.03
CA ALA A 322 73.35 131.19 -117.72
C ALA A 322 73.98 132.58 -117.46
N ARG A 323 74.74 132.73 -116.36
CA ARG A 323 75.45 133.97 -116.03
C ARG A 323 76.82 134.07 -116.71
N GLU A 324 77.44 132.95 -117.08
CA GLU A 324 78.75 132.93 -117.76
C GLU A 324 78.65 133.25 -119.26
N CYS A 325 77.61 132.79 -119.98
CA CYS A 325 77.48 133.00 -121.44
C CYS A 325 77.25 134.45 -121.91
N VAL A 326 76.87 135.39 -121.03
CA VAL A 326 76.63 136.81 -121.40
C VAL A 326 77.95 137.62 -121.46
N SER A 327 79.05 137.07 -120.97
CA SER A 327 80.30 137.83 -120.76
C SER A 327 81.33 137.79 -121.91
N ASP A 328 81.16 136.94 -122.93
CA ASP A 328 82.24 136.60 -123.88
C ASP A 328 82.20 137.26 -125.30
N LEU A 329 81.40 138.32 -125.54
CA LEU A 329 81.29 138.97 -126.87
C LEU A 329 81.89 140.40 -127.01
N LYS A 330 82.64 140.96 -126.04
CA LYS A 330 83.28 142.29 -126.18
C LYS A 330 84.74 142.33 -125.67
N ASN A 331 85.66 142.47 -126.62
CA ASN A 331 87.04 142.99 -126.54
C ASN A 331 88.23 142.07 -126.15
N PRO A 332 89.44 142.33 -126.72
CA PRO A 332 90.62 141.48 -126.64
C PRO A 332 91.58 141.83 -125.48
N LYS A 333 92.38 140.83 -125.07
CA LYS A 333 93.80 140.87 -124.59
C LYS A 333 94.06 140.13 -123.26
N LYS A 334 95.05 139.22 -123.34
CA LYS A 334 96.18 138.94 -122.42
C LYS A 334 95.93 138.99 -120.89
N LYS A 335 96.16 137.88 -120.19
CA LYS A 335 97.37 137.58 -119.38
C LYS A 335 97.24 136.32 -118.50
N LYS A 336 98.25 135.45 -118.63
CA LYS A 336 99.11 134.88 -117.57
C LYS A 336 98.47 134.24 -116.32
N GLY A 337 98.68 132.91 -116.22
CA GLY A 337 99.24 132.24 -115.03
C GLY A 337 98.22 131.71 -114.01
N LYS A 338 98.51 130.69 -113.19
CA LYS A 338 99.68 129.80 -113.01
C LYS A 338 99.23 128.73 -111.97
N LYS A 339 99.64 127.47 -112.18
CA LYS A 339 99.87 126.33 -111.24
C LYS A 339 99.30 126.42 -109.79
N GLY A 340 98.72 125.39 -109.18
CA GLY A 340 98.56 123.96 -109.51
C GLY A 340 98.62 123.07 -108.25
N LYS A 341 98.39 121.76 -108.44
CA LYS A 341 98.78 120.58 -107.60
C LYS A 341 98.12 120.47 -106.20
N ALA A 342 97.79 119.32 -105.63
CA ALA A 342 98.03 117.88 -105.88
C ALA A 342 97.01 117.11 -104.99
N ALA A 343 96.29 116.09 -105.47
CA ALA A 343 96.62 114.66 -105.58
C ALA A 343 96.23 113.80 -104.35
N GLY A 344 95.63 112.64 -104.62
CA GLY A 344 95.38 111.55 -103.66
C GLY A 344 93.96 110.96 -103.77
N LYS A 345 93.59 110.33 -104.90
CA LYS A 345 93.57 108.86 -105.13
C LYS A 345 92.82 108.06 -104.04
N LYS A 346 91.62 107.56 -104.39
CA LYS A 346 91.30 106.14 -104.74
C LYS A 346 91.22 105.24 -103.50
N LYS A 347 90.25 104.35 -103.32
CA LYS A 347 89.02 103.93 -104.03
C LYS A 347 88.36 103.02 -102.97
N LYS A 348 87.09 103.27 -102.62
CA LYS A 348 86.30 102.36 -101.77
C LYS A 348 85.65 101.30 -102.63
#